data_AF-A0A645E7P5-F1
#
_entry.id   AF-A0A645E7P5-F1
#
_cell.length_a   1.000
_cell.length_b   1.000
_cell.length_c   1.000
_cell.angle_alpha   90.00
_cell.angle_beta   90.00
_cell.angle_gamma   90.00
#
_symmetry.space_group_name_H-M   'P 1'
#
loop_
_entity.id
_entity.type
_entity.pdbx_description
1 polymer ?
#
loop_
_entity_poly.entity_id
_entity_poly.type
_entity_poly.pdbx_seq_one_letter_code
_entity_poly.pdbx_strand_id
1 'polypeptide(L)' 'MIKKPQIERFWVICPYCGAKVCIYDNTAHASGVYMKCSRNTNCKKEFELKIENGKQII' A
#
# COMPACT_ATOMS: atom_id res chain seq x y z
N MET A 1 -30.40 -3.30 -11.39
CA MET A 1 -29.47 -3.43 -10.26
C MET A 1 -28.07 -3.13 -10.78
N ILE A 2 -27.50 -1.97 -10.44
CA ILE A 2 -26.16 -1.60 -10.90
C ILE A 2 -25.16 -2.40 -10.05
N LYS A 3 -24.55 -3.46 -10.62
CA LYS A 3 -23.44 -4.18 -10.00
C LYS A 3 -22.27 -3.20 -9.90
N LYS A 4 -22.08 -2.59 -8.72
CA LYS A 4 -20.85 -1.84 -8.46
C LYS A 4 -19.69 -2.84 -8.59
N PRO A 5 -18.60 -2.49 -9.29
CA PRO A 5 -17.43 -3.35 -9.32
C PRO A 5 -16.99 -3.66 -7.90
N GLN A 6 -16.56 -4.90 -7.64
CA GLN A 6 -16.05 -5.26 -6.32
C GLN A 6 -14.73 -4.53 -6.11
N ILE A 7 -14.79 -3.42 -5.36
CA ILE A 7 -13.60 -2.68 -4.93
C ILE A 7 -12.98 -3.50 -3.80
N GLU A 8 -11.92 -4.23 -4.12
CA GLU A 8 -11.15 -5.00 -3.15
C GLU A 8 -10.12 -4.09 -2.49
N ARG A 9 -9.94 -4.22 -1.17
CA ARG A 9 -9.01 -3.40 -0.40
C ARG A 9 -7.85 -4.25 0.10
N PHE A 10 -6.64 -3.79 -0.17
CA PHE A 10 -5.40 -4.44 0.21
C PHE A 10 -4.59 -3.55 1.14
N TRP A 11 -3.81 -4.19 2.02
CA TRP A 11 -2.88 -3.48 2.88
C TRP A 11 -1.53 -3.35 2.19
N VAL A 12 -0.99 -2.13 2.19
CA VAL A 12 0.43 -1.89 1.91
C VAL A 12 1.24 -2.44 3.07
N ILE A 13 2.20 -3.29 2.76
CA ILE A 13 3.12 -3.91 3.68
C ILE A 13 4.46 -3.18 3.61
N CYS A 14 5.00 -2.78 4.76
CA CYS A 14 6.33 -2.19 4.80
C CYS A 14 7.41 -3.24 4.41
N PRO A 15 8.29 -2.99 3.42
CA PRO A 15 9.36 -3.90 3.04
C PRO A 15 10.30 -4.28 4.18
N TYR A 16 10.48 -3.36 5.14
CA TYR A 16 11.49 -3.49 6.18
C TYR A 16 11.01 -4.22 7.43
N CYS A 17 9.72 -4.10 7.77
CA CYS A 17 9.20 -4.61 9.05
C CYS A 17 7.90 -5.41 8.91
N GLY A 18 7.34 -5.55 7.71
CA GLY A 18 6.09 -6.27 7.46
C GLY A 18 4.83 -5.59 8.02
N ALA A 19 4.95 -4.38 8.58
CA ALA A 19 3.81 -3.69 9.16
C ALA A 19 2.86 -3.17 8.08
N LYS A 20 1.55 -3.26 8.36
CA LYS A 20 0.47 -2.75 7.51
C LYS A 20 0.34 -1.23 7.66
N VAL A 21 0.81 -0.46 6.68
CA VAL A 21 0.92 1.00 6.81
C VAL A 21 -0.24 1.78 6.20
N CYS A 22 -0.80 1.31 5.09
CA CYS A 22 -1.83 2.01 4.32
C CYS A 22 -2.77 0.98 3.67
N ILE A 23 -3.96 1.41 3.28
CA ILE A 23 -4.91 0.60 2.52
C ILE A 23 -5.03 1.22 1.13
N TYR A 24 -4.97 0.40 0.10
CA TYR A 24 -5.24 0.78 -1.28
C TYR A 24 -6.29 -0.17 -1.86
N ASP A 25 -6.97 0.24 -2.91
CA ASP A 25 -7.91 -0.60 -3.62
C ASP A 25 -7.29 -1.25 -4.87
N ASN A 26 -7.96 -2.27 -5.44
CA ASN A 26 -7.52 -2.96 -6.65
C ASN A 26 -7.37 -2.07 -7.90
N THR A 27 -7.92 -0.86 -7.91
CA THR A 27 -7.78 0.11 -9.02
C THR A 27 -6.72 1.17 -8.76
N ALA A 28 -6.06 1.16 -7.60
CA ALA A 28 -5.05 2.14 -7.25
C ALA A 28 -3.75 1.95 -8.07
N HIS A 29 -3.17 3.06 -8.51
CA HIS A 29 -1.83 3.14 -9.10
C HIS A 29 -1.05 4.24 -8.40
N ALA A 30 0.16 3.92 -7.92
CA ALA A 30 1.01 4.86 -7.20
C ALA A 30 2.47 4.64 -7.58
N SER A 31 3.17 5.73 -7.91
CA SER A 31 4.62 5.77 -8.16
C SER A 31 5.14 7.15 -7.76
N GLY A 32 6.39 7.24 -7.28
CA GLY A 32 6.95 8.50 -6.78
C GLY A 32 6.33 9.00 -5.47
N VAL A 33 5.56 8.16 -4.76
CA VAL A 33 5.00 8.46 -3.44
C VAL A 33 5.88 7.79 -2.38
N TYR A 34 6.38 8.55 -1.42
CA TYR A 34 7.21 8.03 -0.34
C TYR A 34 6.43 8.06 0.97
N MET A 35 6.47 6.94 1.70
CA MET A 35 5.78 6.79 2.97
C MET A 35 6.76 6.38 4.06
N LYS A 36 6.65 7.05 5.20
CA LYS A 36 7.37 6.66 6.41
C LYS A 36 6.60 5.59 7.17
N CYS A 37 7.27 4.50 7.52
CA CYS A 37 6.68 3.48 8.37
C CYS A 37 6.50 4.02 9.81
N SER A 38 5.27 4.43 10.15
CA SER A 38 4.90 4.90 11.50
C SER A 38 4.41 3.78 12.42
N ARG A 39 4.12 2.59 11.88
CA ARG A 39 3.54 1.47 12.62
C ARG A 39 4.50 0.75 13.56
N ASN A 40 5.77 0.68 13.20
CA ASN A 40 6.80 0.07 14.03
C ASN A 40 7.82 1.12 14.44
N THR A 41 7.90 1.39 15.74
CA THR A 41 8.80 2.38 16.35
C THR A 41 10.26 2.14 16.02
N ASN A 42 10.66 0.90 15.77
CA ASN A 42 12.03 0.52 15.42
C ASN A 42 12.30 0.57 13.91
N CYS A 43 11.25 0.63 13.08
CA CYS A 43 11.42 0.76 11.64
C CYS A 43 11.73 2.21 11.29
N LYS A 44 10.73 3.11 11.38
CA LYS A 44 10.80 4.54 11.01
C LYS A 44 11.41 4.86 9.64
N LYS A 45 11.73 3.85 8.84
CA LYS A 45 12.29 3.96 7.49
C LYS A 45 11.24 4.47 6.53
N GLU A 46 11.72 5.20 5.53
CA GLU A 46 10.96 5.67 4.40
C GLU A 46 11.12 4.67 3.25
N PHE A 47 10.02 4.41 2.55
CA PHE A 47 10.01 3.57 1.36
C PHE A 47 9.06 4.13 0.33
N GLU A 48 9.33 3.81 -0.92
CA GLU A 48 8.46 4.18 -2.02
C GLU A 48 7.24 3.26 -2.05
N LEU A 49 6.05 3.85 -2.03
CA LEU A 49 4.81 3.15 -2.31
C LEU A 49 4.67 3.00 -3.82
N LYS A 50 5.03 1.82 -4.33
CA LYS A 50 4.74 1.42 -5.70
C LYS A 50 3.52 0.50 -5.73
N ILE A 51 2.46 0.94 -6.40
CA ILE A 51 1.30 0.13 -6.68
C ILE A 51 1.12 0.12 -8.19
N GLU A 52 1.17 -1.08 -8.77
CA GLU A 52 0.99 -1.30 -10.20
C GLU A 52 0.07 -2.49 -10.42
N ASN A 53 -0.89 -2.36 -11.34
CA ASN A 53 -1.90 -3.39 -11.65
C ASN A 53 -2.66 -3.89 -10.40
N GLY A 54 -2.99 -2.97 -9.48
CA GLY A 54 -3.69 -3.30 -8.24
C GLY A 54 -2.87 -4.12 -7.24
N LYS A 55 -1.54 -4.18 -7.40
CA LYS A 55 -0.62 -4.90 -6.52
C LYS A 55 0.51 -4.01 -6.05
N GLN A 56 0.91 -4.18 -4.80
CA GLN A 56 2.11 -3.57 -4.26
C GLN A 56 3.35 -4.22 -4.89
N ILE A 57 4.24 -3.38 -5.41
CA ILE A 57 5.59 -3.75 -5.82
C ILE A 57 6.55 -3.25 -4.74
N ILE A 58 7.40 -4.13 -4.23
CA ILE A 58 8.31 -3.88 -3.10
C ILE A 58 9.75 -3.80 -3.57
#